data_AF-A0AA39WSD0-F1
#
_entry.id   AF-A0AA39WSD0-F1
#
_cell.length_a   1.000
_cell.length_b   1.000
_cell.length_c   1.000
_cell.angle_alpha   90.00
_cell.angle_beta   90.00
_cell.angle_gamma   90.00
#
_symmetry.space_group_name_H-M   'P 1'
#
loop_
_entity.id
_entity.type
_entity.pdbx_description
1 polymer ?
#
loop_
_entity_poly.entity_id
_entity_poly.type
_entity_poly.pdbx_seq_one_letter_code
_entity_poly.pdbx_strand_id
1 'polypeptide(L)'
;MQLVNKERQRKIRHELLTEAPNEGTPEREIYDLNRNTSPLLRLPPELRNRIYELVLSVGQINVCYKKWEHKSRASRSGQRSTEAVVEGGFYCRILDKKQDPWKTSPSHHHPNVAPPRSGSSHVKYQQGMALLSSVCRQLYNETVLLPYALNVWSFESNHVMERLLLKEKRLPRPHRRAIRMLYTPSVLTVAVEKAFGNLEVLLLQGGVRMTRVEVVKGEGKAVLWEVQHRWWKEEGRK
;
A
#
# COMPACT_ATOMS: atom_id res chain seq x y z
N MET A 1 -14.04 -28.46 -13.96
CA MET A 1 -13.08 -27.84 -12.99
C MET A 1 -13.61 -26.47 -12.61
N GLN A 2 -14.19 -26.34 -11.42
CA GLN A 2 -14.90 -25.14 -10.98
C GLN A 2 -13.94 -23.96 -10.83
N LEU A 3 -14.28 -22.83 -11.46
CA LEU A 3 -13.66 -21.52 -11.24
C LEU A 3 -13.82 -21.16 -9.76
N VAL A 4 -12.83 -21.52 -8.94
CA VAL A 4 -12.77 -21.09 -7.54
C VAL A 4 -12.78 -19.56 -7.56
N ASN A 5 -13.84 -18.96 -7.02
CA ASN A 5 -14.01 -17.51 -6.90
C ASN A 5 -12.68 -16.88 -6.44
N LYS A 6 -12.23 -15.80 -7.09
CA LYS A 6 -10.97 -15.08 -6.76
C LYS A 6 -10.87 -14.75 -5.26
N GLU A 7 -12.00 -14.53 -4.60
CA GLU A 7 -12.07 -14.33 -3.15
C GLU A 7 -11.75 -15.60 -2.34
N ARG A 8 -12.27 -16.75 -2.76
CA ARG A 8 -11.98 -18.06 -2.15
C ARG A 8 -10.51 -18.44 -2.36
N GLN A 9 -9.94 -18.16 -3.54
CA GLN A 9 -8.51 -18.34 -3.79
C GLN A 9 -7.64 -17.43 -2.91
N ARG A 10 -8.05 -16.17 -2.69
CA ARG A 10 -7.35 -15.26 -1.77
C ARG A 10 -7.42 -15.73 -0.32
N LYS A 11 -8.58 -16.22 0.14
CA LYS A 11 -8.73 -16.78 1.49
C LYS A 11 -7.83 -18.00 1.69
N ILE A 12 -7.87 -18.95 0.76
CA ILE A 12 -7.02 -20.15 0.81
C ILE A 12 -5.53 -19.76 0.80
N ARG A 13 -5.11 -18.84 -0.08
CA ARG A 13 -3.71 -18.35 -0.08
C ARG A 13 -3.33 -17.66 1.23
N HIS A 14 -4.22 -16.86 1.80
CA HIS A 14 -3.95 -16.19 3.07
C HIS A 14 -3.80 -17.20 4.21
N GLU A 15 -4.74 -18.14 4.34
CA GLU A 15 -4.67 -19.22 5.35
C GLU A 15 -3.38 -20.03 5.23
N LEU A 16 -3.01 -20.43 4.01
CA LEU A 16 -1.77 -21.18 3.75
C LEU A 16 -0.49 -20.41 4.09
N LEU A 17 -0.49 -19.08 3.99
CA LEU A 17 0.71 -18.28 4.23
C LEU A 17 0.91 -17.89 5.70
N THR A 18 -0.15 -17.96 6.52
CA THR A 18 -0.12 -17.45 7.90
C THR A 18 0.48 -18.46 8.89
N GLU A 19 0.43 -19.75 8.57
CA GLU A 19 0.86 -20.83 9.47
C GLU A 19 2.03 -21.63 8.91
N ALA A 20 2.87 -22.15 9.82
CA ALA A 20 3.90 -23.11 9.45
C ALA A 20 3.24 -24.36 8.83
N PRO A 21 3.85 -24.99 7.81
CA PRO A 21 3.29 -26.22 7.26
C PRO A 21 3.24 -27.33 8.30
N ASN A 22 2.23 -28.18 8.19
CA ASN A 22 2.05 -29.35 9.05
C ASN A 22 3.20 -30.34 8.86
N GLU A 23 3.56 -31.04 9.94
CA GLU A 23 4.60 -32.08 9.89
C GLU A 23 4.21 -33.20 8.90
N GLY A 24 5.20 -33.76 8.22
CA GLY A 24 5.01 -34.82 7.22
C GLY A 24 4.45 -34.38 5.87
N THR A 25 4.27 -33.07 5.64
CA THR A 25 3.85 -32.53 4.33
C THR A 25 5.04 -32.14 3.45
N PRO A 26 4.97 -32.26 2.11
CA PRO A 26 6.01 -31.76 1.21
C PRO A 26 6.32 -30.27 1.39
N GLU A 27 5.31 -29.47 1.75
CA GLU A 27 5.49 -28.05 2.05
C GLU A 27 6.38 -27.83 3.27
N ARG A 28 6.35 -28.76 4.25
CA ARG A 28 7.21 -28.70 5.42
C ARG A 28 8.66 -28.96 5.07
N GLU A 29 8.93 -29.94 4.21
CA GLU A 29 10.28 -30.22 3.73
C GLU A 29 10.88 -29.01 3.01
N ILE A 30 10.09 -28.34 2.16
CA ILE A 30 10.50 -27.10 1.48
C ILE A 30 10.73 -25.97 2.50
N TYR A 31 9.88 -25.86 3.51
CA TYR A 31 10.02 -24.86 4.56
C TYR A 31 11.32 -25.04 5.36
N ASP A 32 11.62 -26.27 5.76
CA ASP A 32 12.84 -26.61 6.50
C ASP A 32 14.09 -26.50 5.62
N LEU A 33 14.02 -26.93 4.36
CA LEU A 33 15.09 -26.73 3.38
C LEU A 33 15.41 -25.25 3.20
N ASN A 34 14.39 -24.40 3.00
CA ASN A 34 14.58 -22.96 2.85
C ASN A 34 15.27 -22.36 4.07
N ARG A 35 14.83 -22.75 5.28
CA ARG A 35 15.43 -22.26 6.54
C ARG A 35 16.91 -22.64 6.66
N ASN A 36 17.27 -23.84 6.21
CA ASN A 36 18.62 -24.40 6.38
C ASN A 36 19.58 -24.04 5.24
N THR A 37 19.08 -23.73 4.05
CA THR A 37 19.93 -23.49 2.87
C THR A 37 19.98 -22.02 2.45
N SER A 38 18.88 -21.28 2.64
CA SER A 38 18.81 -19.88 2.21
C SER A 38 19.82 -19.02 2.99
N PRO A 39 20.73 -18.32 2.30
CA PRO A 39 21.65 -17.39 2.97
C PRO A 39 20.92 -16.33 3.77
N LEU A 40 19.78 -15.83 3.29
CA LEU A 40 18.96 -14.83 3.97
C LEU A 40 18.29 -15.39 5.23
N LEU A 41 17.65 -16.57 5.14
CA LEU A 41 16.86 -17.12 6.25
C LEU A 41 17.73 -17.71 7.37
N ARG A 42 19.01 -18.01 7.08
CA ARG A 42 20.01 -18.40 8.08
C ARG A 42 20.57 -17.25 8.90
N LEU A 43 20.45 -16.00 8.43
CA LEU A 43 20.91 -14.85 9.20
C LEU A 43 20.12 -14.74 10.51
N PRO A 44 20.72 -14.21 11.60
CA PRO A 44 19.97 -13.82 12.78
C PRO A 44 18.81 -12.87 12.46
N PRO A 45 17.68 -12.95 13.19
CA PRO A 45 16.50 -12.11 12.95
C PRO A 45 16.80 -10.61 12.88
N GLU A 46 17.76 -10.12 13.66
CA GLU A 46 18.17 -8.72 13.70
C GLU A 46 18.73 -8.25 12.36
N LEU A 47 19.57 -9.07 11.73
CA LEU A 47 20.12 -8.78 10.41
C LEU A 47 19.06 -8.86 9.32
N ARG A 48 18.15 -9.84 9.42
CA ARG A 48 17.01 -9.95 8.50
C ARG A 48 16.12 -8.72 8.58
N ASN A 49 15.76 -8.29 9.78
CA ASN A 49 14.96 -7.08 10.01
C ASN A 49 15.64 -5.85 9.39
N ARG A 50 16.96 -5.71 9.55
CA ARG A 50 17.70 -4.60 8.95
C ARG A 50 17.67 -4.64 7.41
N ILE A 51 17.79 -5.83 6.82
CA ILE A 51 17.65 -6.01 5.37
C ILE A 51 16.22 -5.64 4.92
N TYR A 52 15.20 -6.11 5.65
CA TYR A 52 13.80 -5.81 5.32
C TYR A 52 13.51 -4.32 5.39
N GLU A 53 14.02 -3.61 6.41
CA GLU A 53 13.89 -2.16 6.53
C GLU A 53 14.45 -1.43 5.31
N LEU A 54 15.64 -1.83 4.86
CA LEU A 54 16.29 -1.22 3.70
C LEU A 54 15.53 -1.48 2.40
N VAL A 55 14.96 -2.67 2.23
CA VAL A 55 14.25 -3.06 0.99
C VAL A 55 12.81 -2.52 0.97
N LEU A 56 12.15 -2.44 2.12
CA LEU A 56 10.71 -2.14 2.21
C LEU A 56 10.41 -0.69 2.64
N SER A 57 11.39 0.08 3.10
CA SER A 57 11.25 1.53 3.33
C SER A 57 11.45 2.31 2.04
N VAL A 58 10.41 2.32 1.21
CA VAL A 58 10.38 2.97 -0.10
C VAL A 58 9.97 4.45 -0.05
N GLY A 59 9.70 4.98 1.15
CA GLY A 59 9.38 6.38 1.37
C GLY A 59 7.88 6.59 1.50
N GLN A 60 7.21 6.88 0.38
CA GLN A 60 5.77 7.14 0.37
C GLN A 60 5.02 6.22 -0.60
N ILE A 61 3.91 5.65 -0.14
CA ILE A 61 3.00 4.82 -0.91
C ILE A 61 1.73 5.63 -1.17
N ASN A 62 1.43 5.91 -2.44
CA ASN A 62 0.19 6.59 -2.84
C ASN A 62 -0.79 5.63 -3.51
N VAL A 63 -1.93 5.44 -2.87
CA VAL A 63 -3.02 4.60 -3.38
C VAL A 63 -3.89 5.43 -4.33
N CYS A 64 -4.09 4.88 -5.53
CA CYS A 64 -4.87 5.49 -6.59
C CYS A 64 -6.00 4.54 -7.02
N TYR A 65 -7.00 5.06 -7.74
CA TYR A 65 -8.08 4.24 -8.28
C TYR A 65 -8.36 4.57 -9.74
N LYS A 66 -8.33 3.55 -10.60
CA LYS A 66 -8.72 3.65 -12.00
C LYS A 66 -10.11 3.04 -12.21
N LYS A 67 -11.02 3.78 -12.85
CA LYS A 67 -12.33 3.24 -13.26
C LYS A 67 -12.15 2.21 -14.38
N TRP A 68 -13.08 1.27 -14.47
CA TRP A 68 -13.17 0.36 -15.61
C TRP A 68 -13.60 1.16 -16.84
N GLU A 69 -12.91 0.96 -17.96
CA GLU A 69 -13.22 1.65 -19.23
C GLU A 69 -13.51 0.61 -20.32
N HIS A 70 -14.60 0.82 -21.04
CA HIS A 70 -14.91 0.08 -22.26
C HIS A 70 -14.49 0.94 -23.45
N LYS A 71 -13.47 0.50 -24.19
CA LYS A 71 -12.99 1.20 -25.39
C LYS A 71 -13.53 0.51 -26.63
N SER A 72 -14.43 1.18 -27.34
CA SER A 72 -14.79 0.79 -28.70
C SER A 72 -13.68 1.23 -29.65
N ARG A 73 -13.05 0.28 -30.36
CA ARG A 73 -12.19 0.62 -31.50
C ARG A 73 -13.03 0.66 -32.77
N ALA A 74 -13.16 1.84 -33.37
CA ALA A 74 -13.69 1.98 -34.72
C ALA A 74 -12.72 1.31 -35.70
N SER A 75 -13.21 0.29 -36.42
CA SER A 75 -12.48 -0.33 -37.52
C SER A 75 -12.43 0.63 -38.71
N ARG A 76 -11.25 0.81 -39.31
CA ARG A 76 -11.10 1.61 -40.54
C ARG A 76 -11.80 0.99 -41.77
N SER A 77 -12.32 -0.24 -41.67
CA SER A 77 -12.90 -0.99 -42.80
C SER A 77 -14.38 -1.39 -42.64
N GLY A 78 -15.13 -0.77 -41.73
CA GLY A 78 -16.58 -1.03 -41.60
C GLY A 78 -16.96 -2.41 -41.01
N GLN A 79 -15.99 -3.24 -40.62
CA GLN A 79 -16.25 -4.49 -39.90
C GLN A 79 -16.09 -4.34 -38.37
N ARG A 80 -17.06 -4.91 -37.63
CA ARG A 80 -17.22 -5.07 -36.17
C ARG A 80 -16.19 -4.36 -35.28
N SER A 81 -16.66 -3.38 -34.50
CA SER A 81 -15.89 -2.79 -33.39
C SER A 81 -15.50 -3.86 -32.37
N THR A 82 -14.21 -3.96 -32.06
CA THR A 82 -13.77 -4.75 -30.91
C THR A 82 -13.86 -3.87 -29.66
N GLU A 83 -14.67 -4.31 -28.69
CA GLU A 83 -14.69 -3.69 -27.35
C GLU A 83 -13.48 -4.20 -26.57
N ALA A 84 -12.51 -3.32 -26.32
CA ALA A 84 -11.42 -3.61 -25.42
C ALA A 84 -11.80 -3.13 -24.02
N VAL A 85 -11.89 -4.06 -23.05
CA VAL A 85 -12.08 -3.73 -21.63
C VAL A 85 -10.72 -3.39 -21.04
N VAL A 86 -10.56 -2.16 -20.55
CA VAL A 86 -9.39 -1.76 -19.76
C VAL A 86 -9.69 -2.04 -18.30
N GLU A 87 -8.92 -2.95 -17.70
CA GLU A 87 -9.11 -3.30 -16.29
C GLU A 87 -8.92 -2.09 -15.38
N GLY A 88 -9.93 -1.84 -14.55
CA GLY A 88 -9.91 -0.84 -13.49
C GLY A 88 -9.51 -1.45 -12.14
N GLY A 89 -9.34 -0.59 -11.13
CA GLY A 89 -9.08 -1.01 -9.77
C GLY A 89 -8.13 -0.10 -9.01
N PHE A 90 -7.83 -0.51 -7.78
CA PHE A 90 -6.83 0.13 -6.95
C PHE A 90 -5.43 -0.28 -7.40
N TYR A 91 -4.54 0.70 -7.43
CA TYR A 91 -3.12 0.50 -7.67
C TYR A 91 -2.32 1.43 -6.76
N CYS A 92 -1.03 1.16 -6.63
CA CYS A 92 -0.12 1.97 -5.83
C CYS A 92 0.98 2.53 -6.71
N ARG A 93 1.43 3.74 -6.39
CA ARG A 93 2.66 4.32 -6.90
C ARG A 93 3.57 4.66 -5.72
N ILE A 94 4.87 4.52 -5.92
CA ILE A 94 5.88 4.93 -4.95
C ILE A 94 6.25 6.38 -5.25
N LEU A 95 6.28 7.20 -4.21
CA LEU A 95 6.68 8.60 -4.26
C LEU A 95 7.90 8.80 -3.35
N ASP A 96 8.70 9.81 -3.66
CA ASP A 96 9.81 10.21 -2.79
C ASP A 96 9.28 10.79 -1.47
N LYS A 97 10.05 10.66 -0.39
CA LYS A 97 9.65 11.09 0.97
C LYS A 97 9.21 12.55 1.07
N LYS A 98 9.72 13.43 0.20
CA LYS A 98 9.42 14.87 0.18
C LYS A 98 8.47 15.26 -0.94
N GLN A 99 7.99 14.31 -1.73
CA GLN A 99 7.15 14.58 -2.88
C GLN A 99 5.71 14.83 -2.43
N ASP A 100 5.13 15.94 -2.87
CA ASP A 100 3.72 16.21 -2.64
C ASP A 100 2.87 15.25 -3.48
N PRO A 101 2.03 14.39 -2.85
CA PRO A 101 1.24 13.40 -3.58
C PRO A 101 0.22 14.01 -4.54
N TRP A 102 -0.16 15.27 -4.36
CA TRP A 102 -1.16 15.95 -5.19
C TRP A 102 -0.56 16.87 -6.26
N LYS A 103 0.70 17.31 -6.12
CA LYS A 103 1.38 18.09 -7.18
C LYS A 103 1.78 17.25 -8.38
N THR A 104 2.07 15.97 -8.15
CA THR A 104 2.37 14.99 -9.19
C THR A 104 1.17 14.13 -9.57
N SER A 105 -0.07 14.61 -9.37
CA SER A 105 -1.16 14.06 -10.17
C SER A 105 -0.76 14.26 -11.64
N PRO A 106 -0.59 13.19 -12.44
CA PRO A 106 -0.51 13.36 -13.87
C PRO A 106 -1.84 14.00 -14.23
N SER A 107 -1.80 15.29 -14.54
CA SER A 107 -2.92 16.03 -15.10
C SER A 107 -3.59 15.11 -16.11
N HIS A 108 -4.86 14.80 -15.88
CA HIS A 108 -5.77 14.23 -16.88
C HIS A 108 -5.06 13.35 -17.91
N HIS A 109 -4.80 12.08 -17.58
CA HIS A 109 -4.54 11.11 -18.64
C HIS A 109 -5.80 11.03 -19.50
N HIS A 110 -5.79 11.84 -20.55
CA HIS A 110 -6.60 11.69 -21.73
C HIS A 110 -6.55 10.20 -22.12
N PRO A 111 -7.68 9.53 -22.37
CA PRO A 111 -7.74 8.08 -22.57
C PRO A 111 -6.97 7.56 -23.82
N ASN A 112 -6.26 8.43 -24.54
CA ASN A 112 -5.55 8.12 -25.79
C ASN A 112 -4.02 8.28 -25.73
N VAL A 113 -3.42 8.61 -24.59
CA VAL A 113 -1.95 8.53 -24.48
C VAL A 113 -1.59 7.11 -24.03
N ALA A 114 -1.10 6.31 -24.97
CA ALA A 114 -0.45 5.03 -24.66
C ALA A 114 0.60 5.26 -23.56
N PRO A 115 0.83 4.30 -22.65
CA PRO A 115 1.89 4.44 -21.65
C PRO A 115 3.17 4.87 -22.36
N PRO A 116 3.88 5.90 -21.86
CA PRO A 116 5.04 6.43 -22.55
C PRO A 116 6.00 5.28 -22.80
N ARG A 117 6.27 5.03 -24.08
CA ARG A 117 7.32 4.12 -24.51
C ARG A 117 8.61 4.64 -23.88
N SER A 118 9.15 3.87 -22.94
CA SER A 118 10.55 3.86 -22.49
C SER A 118 11.35 5.10 -22.94
N GLY A 119 11.35 6.18 -22.15
CA GLY A 119 12.09 7.37 -22.58
C GLY A 119 12.22 8.54 -21.59
N SER A 120 11.26 8.79 -20.70
CA SER A 120 11.42 9.91 -19.75
C SER A 120 10.82 9.60 -18.37
N SER A 121 11.67 9.68 -17.35
CA SER A 121 11.35 9.70 -15.90
C SER A 121 10.42 8.57 -15.42
N HIS A 122 11.05 7.44 -15.09
CA HIS A 122 10.49 6.23 -14.50
C HIS A 122 9.59 6.46 -13.28
N VAL A 123 8.29 6.70 -13.47
CA VAL A 123 7.30 6.25 -12.49
C VAL A 123 7.06 4.76 -12.77
N LYS A 124 7.90 3.90 -12.17
CA LYS A 124 7.67 2.45 -12.21
C LYS A 124 6.35 2.18 -11.49
N TYR A 125 5.30 1.84 -12.23
CA TYR A 125 4.09 1.24 -11.68
C TYR A 125 4.48 -0.13 -11.12
N GLN A 126 5.01 -0.17 -9.88
CA GLN A 126 5.35 -1.42 -9.24
C GLN A 126 4.05 -2.10 -8.83
N GLN A 127 3.73 -3.16 -9.56
CA GLN A 127 2.59 -4.02 -9.32
C GLN A 127 2.89 -4.87 -8.07
N GLY A 128 2.70 -4.28 -6.89
CA GLY A 128 2.78 -4.96 -5.59
C GLY A 128 3.71 -4.27 -4.60
N MET A 129 3.16 -3.90 -3.43
CA MET A 129 3.92 -3.30 -2.31
C MET A 129 4.69 -4.33 -1.47
N ALA A 130 4.52 -5.62 -1.77
CA ALA A 130 4.98 -6.72 -0.91
C ALA A 130 5.68 -7.81 -1.73
N LEU A 131 6.79 -7.44 -2.37
CA LEU A 131 7.55 -8.33 -3.26
C LEU A 131 8.10 -9.57 -2.52
N LEU A 132 8.43 -9.44 -1.23
CA LEU A 132 8.99 -10.53 -0.43
C LEU A 132 7.92 -11.46 0.15
N SER A 133 6.72 -10.95 0.43
CA SER A 133 5.68 -11.73 1.10
C SER A 133 5.09 -12.84 0.20
N SER A 134 5.31 -12.78 -1.11
CA SER A 134 4.87 -13.83 -2.03
C SER A 134 5.90 -14.95 -2.24
N VAL A 135 7.11 -14.84 -1.69
CA VAL A 135 8.21 -15.77 -1.97
C VAL A 135 8.06 -17.07 -1.18
N CYS A 136 7.97 -16.98 0.16
CA CYS A 136 7.77 -18.14 1.02
C CYS A 136 7.01 -17.74 2.30
N ARG A 137 6.48 -18.73 3.03
CA ARG A 137 5.69 -18.52 4.25
C ARG A 137 6.48 -17.78 5.34
N GLN A 138 7.76 -18.12 5.52
CA GLN A 138 8.59 -17.44 6.51
C GLN A 138 8.74 -15.94 6.20
N LEU A 139 9.04 -15.59 4.95
CA LEU A 139 9.13 -14.19 4.52
C LEU A 139 7.78 -13.48 4.61
N TYR A 140 6.66 -14.16 4.30
CA TYR A 140 5.33 -13.59 4.52
C TYR A 140 5.14 -13.19 5.98
N ASN A 141 5.36 -14.11 6.91
CA ASN A 141 5.17 -13.88 8.34
C ASN A 141 6.07 -12.76 8.89
N GLU A 142 7.32 -12.68 8.41
CA GLU A 142 8.26 -11.66 8.85
C GLU A 142 7.99 -10.27 8.22
N THR A 143 7.44 -10.21 6.99
CA THR A 143 7.44 -8.97 6.21
C THR A 143 6.07 -8.38 5.88
N VAL A 144 4.97 -9.13 6.03
CA VAL A 144 3.65 -8.74 5.51
C VAL A 144 3.15 -7.37 6.01
N LEU A 145 3.50 -6.97 7.23
CA LEU A 145 3.11 -5.67 7.80
C LEU A 145 4.12 -4.55 7.55
N LEU A 146 5.35 -4.87 7.14
CA LEU A 146 6.44 -3.90 7.03
C LEU A 146 6.18 -2.81 5.98
N PRO A 147 5.63 -3.09 4.78
CA PRO A 147 5.28 -2.03 3.82
C PRO A 147 4.29 -1.01 4.40
N TYR A 148 3.44 -1.43 5.33
CA TYR A 148 2.44 -0.59 5.98
C TYR A 148 3.03 0.22 7.13
N ALA A 149 3.93 -0.40 7.91
CA ALA A 149 4.55 0.22 9.08
C ALA A 149 5.71 1.17 8.75
N LEU A 150 6.49 0.87 7.72
CA LEU A 150 7.74 1.58 7.42
C LEU A 150 7.59 2.75 6.44
N ASN A 151 6.43 2.89 5.81
CA ASN A 151 6.21 3.90 4.77
C ASN A 151 5.11 4.88 5.18
N VAL A 152 5.19 6.09 4.62
CA VAL A 152 4.10 7.06 4.74
C VAL A 152 3.05 6.72 3.70
N TRP A 153 1.79 6.70 4.10
CA TRP A 153 0.69 6.41 3.19
C TRP A 153 0.02 7.69 2.70
N SER A 154 -0.53 7.64 1.49
CA SER A 154 -1.30 8.73 0.89
C SER A 154 -2.34 8.15 -0.04
N PHE A 155 -3.36 8.95 -0.33
CA PHE A 155 -4.42 8.58 -1.26
C PHE A 155 -4.61 9.71 -2.26
N GLU A 156 -4.89 9.34 -3.51
CA GLU A 156 -5.21 10.28 -4.59
C GLU A 156 -6.35 11.23 -4.20
N SER A 157 -7.33 10.74 -3.44
CA SER A 157 -8.36 11.56 -2.82
C SER A 157 -8.96 10.91 -1.58
N ASN A 158 -9.66 11.69 -0.76
CA ASN A 158 -10.46 11.18 0.36
C ASN A 158 -11.49 10.12 -0.10
N HIS A 159 -12.05 10.28 -1.30
CA HIS A 159 -12.97 9.31 -1.87
C HIS A 159 -12.32 7.95 -2.11
N VAL A 160 -11.09 7.92 -2.64
CA VAL A 160 -10.33 6.69 -2.86
C VAL A 160 -10.02 6.00 -1.52
N MET A 161 -9.63 6.79 -0.51
CA MET A 161 -9.37 6.31 0.85
C MET A 161 -10.62 5.66 1.47
N GLU A 162 -11.74 6.37 1.51
CA GLU A 162 -13.01 5.86 2.05
C GLU A 162 -13.49 4.63 1.29
N ARG A 163 -13.36 4.64 -0.04
CA ARG A 163 -13.74 3.49 -0.87
C ARG A 163 -12.90 2.26 -0.54
N LEU A 164 -11.58 2.40 -0.41
CA LEU A 164 -10.69 1.28 -0.07
C LEU A 164 -10.98 0.73 1.33
N LEU A 165 -11.12 1.62 2.31
CA LEU A 165 -11.17 1.27 3.74
C LEU A 165 -12.56 0.85 4.20
N LEU A 166 -13.59 1.62 3.84
CA LEU A 166 -14.94 1.51 4.39
C LEU A 166 -15.87 0.74 3.46
N LYS A 167 -15.86 1.07 2.16
CA LYS A 167 -16.80 0.47 1.18
C LYS A 167 -16.35 -0.92 0.73
N GLU A 168 -15.16 -1.02 0.15
CA GLU A 168 -14.66 -2.28 -0.40
C GLU A 168 -13.82 -3.10 0.62
N LYS A 169 -13.46 -2.51 1.76
CA LYS A 169 -12.73 -3.15 2.87
C LYS A 169 -11.50 -3.97 2.40
N ARG A 170 -10.80 -3.47 1.38
CA ARG A 170 -9.70 -4.20 0.72
C ARG A 170 -8.42 -4.25 1.53
N LEU A 171 -8.35 -3.47 2.61
CA LEU A 171 -7.22 -3.45 3.51
C LEU A 171 -7.58 -4.13 4.85
N PRO A 172 -7.07 -5.35 5.13
CA PRO A 172 -7.39 -6.06 6.36
C PRO A 172 -6.95 -5.30 7.61
N ARG A 173 -7.59 -5.59 8.76
CA ARG A 173 -7.37 -4.87 10.02
C ARG A 173 -5.89 -4.82 10.47
N PRO A 174 -5.09 -5.91 10.40
CA PRO A 174 -3.68 -5.86 10.77
C PRO A 174 -2.89 -4.84 9.93
N HIS A 175 -3.10 -4.83 8.62
CA HIS A 175 -2.47 -3.89 7.71
C HIS A 175 -2.89 -2.44 7.98
N ARG A 176 -4.18 -2.20 8.25
CA ARG A 176 -4.68 -0.86 8.63
C ARG A 176 -4.03 -0.33 9.90
N ARG A 177 -3.88 -1.19 10.92
CA ARG A 177 -3.25 -0.84 12.20
C ARG A 177 -1.72 -0.71 12.12
N ALA A 178 -1.12 -1.30 11.09
CA ALA A 178 0.30 -1.14 10.84
C ALA A 178 0.61 0.24 10.24
N ILE A 179 -0.34 0.88 9.55
CA ILE A 179 -0.17 2.25 9.03
C ILE A 179 -0.17 3.24 10.21
N ARG A 180 0.98 3.88 10.43
CA ARG A 180 1.19 4.87 11.50
C ARG A 180 1.21 6.31 10.99
N MET A 181 1.66 6.53 9.75
CA MET A 181 1.83 7.86 9.16
C MET A 181 1.00 8.00 7.89
N LEU A 182 0.22 9.08 7.79
CA LEU A 182 -0.68 9.33 6.67
C LEU A 182 -0.62 10.78 6.20
N TYR A 183 -0.36 10.97 4.91
CA TYR A 183 -0.63 12.20 4.18
C TYR A 183 -2.09 12.26 3.76
N THR A 184 -2.76 13.36 4.09
CA THR A 184 -4.16 13.60 3.74
C THR A 184 -4.40 15.06 3.34
N PRO A 185 -5.31 15.35 2.39
CA PRO A 185 -5.58 16.73 2.00
C PRO A 185 -6.28 17.53 3.11
N SER A 186 -6.97 16.84 4.01
CA SER A 186 -7.75 17.43 5.10
C SER A 186 -7.70 16.57 6.34
N VAL A 187 -8.19 17.10 7.46
CA VAL A 187 -8.44 16.30 8.68
C VAL A 187 -9.35 15.12 8.34
N LEU A 188 -9.09 13.96 8.95
CA LEU A 188 -9.84 12.74 8.72
C LEU A 188 -11.23 12.82 9.36
N THR A 189 -12.19 12.08 8.78
CA THR A 189 -13.45 11.81 9.47
C THR A 189 -13.21 10.79 10.59
N VAL A 190 -14.03 10.84 11.65
CA VAL A 190 -13.96 9.89 12.78
C VAL A 190 -14.04 8.44 12.31
N ALA A 191 -14.84 8.17 11.29
CA ALA A 191 -14.98 6.83 10.71
C ALA A 191 -13.67 6.34 10.06
N VAL A 192 -12.98 7.21 9.31
CA VAL A 192 -11.71 6.88 8.66
C VAL A 192 -10.60 6.74 9.71
N GLU A 193 -10.51 7.66 10.67
CA GLU A 193 -9.53 7.58 11.76
C GLU A 193 -9.67 6.27 12.55
N LYS A 194 -10.90 5.91 12.93
CA LYS A 194 -11.21 4.64 13.60
C LYS A 194 -10.91 3.43 12.72
N ALA A 195 -11.03 3.55 11.40
CA ALA A 195 -10.70 2.47 10.48
C ALA A 195 -9.20 2.17 10.47
N PHE A 196 -8.31 3.15 10.60
CA PHE A 196 -6.88 2.87 10.76
C PHE A 196 -6.54 2.38 12.18
N GLY A 197 -7.12 2.99 13.20
CA GLY A 197 -7.07 2.55 14.61
C GLY A 197 -5.77 2.85 15.36
N ASN A 198 -4.62 2.89 14.67
CA ASN A 198 -3.29 3.12 15.26
C ASN A 198 -2.50 4.23 14.52
N LEU A 199 -3.18 5.21 13.92
CA LEU A 199 -2.48 6.36 13.35
C LEU A 199 -1.79 7.15 14.45
N GLU A 200 -0.54 7.54 14.19
CA GLU A 200 0.32 8.31 15.09
C GLU A 200 0.58 9.70 14.52
N VAL A 201 0.70 9.83 13.19
CA VAL A 201 1.02 11.10 12.55
C VAL A 201 0.13 11.34 11.32
N LEU A 202 -0.49 12.51 11.25
CA LEU A 202 -1.14 13.04 10.05
C LEU A 202 -0.32 14.20 9.49
N LEU A 203 -0.09 14.17 8.18
CA LEU A 203 0.59 15.23 7.45
C LEU A 203 -0.45 15.85 6.51
N LEU A 204 -0.97 17.02 6.88
CA LEU A 204 -1.99 17.70 6.10
C LEU A 204 -1.36 18.46 4.92
N GLN A 205 -2.10 18.52 3.82
CA GLN A 205 -1.82 19.46 2.73
C GLN A 205 -1.78 20.88 3.29
N GLY A 206 -0.70 21.62 2.98
CA GLY A 206 -0.45 22.95 3.55
C GLY A 206 0.55 23.01 4.71
N GLY A 207 1.14 21.89 5.12
CA GLY A 207 2.29 21.93 6.03
C GLY A 207 1.96 21.90 7.50
N VAL A 208 0.81 21.33 7.83
CA VAL A 208 0.42 21.04 9.20
C VAL A 208 0.73 19.57 9.50
N ARG A 209 1.44 19.34 10.60
CA ARG A 209 1.70 18.00 11.14
C ARG A 209 0.86 17.85 12.39
N MET A 210 0.09 16.78 12.46
CA MET A 210 -0.66 16.43 13.66
C MET A 210 -0.06 15.14 14.22
N THR A 211 0.31 15.16 15.50
CA THR A 211 0.83 13.98 16.21
C THR A 211 -0.19 13.54 17.25
N ARG A 212 -0.47 12.25 17.30
CA ARG A 212 -1.37 11.68 18.29
C ARG A 212 -0.70 11.67 19.65
N VAL A 213 -1.38 12.25 20.64
CA VAL A 213 -0.93 12.30 22.04
C VAL A 213 -2.00 11.66 22.91
N GLU A 214 -1.59 10.73 23.77
CA GLU A 214 -2.45 10.19 24.83
C GLU A 214 -2.29 11.05 26.08
N VAL A 215 -3.38 11.67 26.51
CA VAL A 215 -3.42 12.49 27.72
C VAL A 215 -4.22 11.75 28.78
N VAL A 216 -3.61 11.56 29.95
CA VAL A 216 -4.30 11.03 31.12
C VAL A 216 -5.12 12.15 31.75
N LYS A 217 -6.44 11.98 31.81
CA LYS A 217 -7.37 12.88 32.52
C LYS A 217 -8.04 12.08 33.63
N GLY A 218 -7.52 12.20 34.86
CA GLY A 218 -8.02 11.43 36.01
C GLY A 218 -7.86 9.92 35.80
N GLU A 219 -8.93 9.15 36.01
CA GLU A 219 -8.98 7.69 35.75
C GLU A 219 -9.15 7.32 34.26
N GLY A 220 -9.28 8.32 33.36
CA GLY A 220 -9.52 8.10 31.93
C GLY A 220 -8.32 8.46 31.04
N LYS A 221 -8.20 7.77 29.89
CA LYS A 221 -7.28 8.14 28.79
C LYS A 221 -8.05 8.87 27.70
N ALA A 222 -7.60 10.08 27.35
CA ALA A 222 -8.10 10.83 26.20
C ALA A 222 -7.04 10.86 25.09
N VAL A 223 -7.48 10.82 23.83
CA VAL A 223 -6.59 10.98 22.67
C VAL A 223 -6.80 12.37 22.10
N LEU A 224 -5.71 13.11 21.93
CA LEU A 224 -5.70 14.43 21.32
C LEU A 224 -4.69 14.45 20.17
N TRP A 225 -4.87 15.41 19.26
CA TRP A 225 -3.91 15.68 18.19
C TRP A 225 -3.17 16.97 18.51
N GLU A 226 -1.87 16.86 18.74
CA GLU A 226 -0.98 18.02 18.86
C GLU A 226 -0.66 18.55 17.46
N VAL A 227 -0.86 19.86 17.24
CA VAL A 227 -0.75 20.50 15.93
C VAL A 227 0.55 21.30 15.85
N GLN A 228 1.39 20.98 14.87
CA GLN A 228 2.61 21.71 14.54
C GLN A 228 2.46 22.34 13.15
N HIS A 229 2.63 23.67 13.09
CA HIS A 229 2.59 24.43 11.84
C HIS A 229 3.98 24.50 11.18
N ARG A 230 4.02 24.61 9.85
CA ARG A 230 5.22 24.82 9.00
C ARG A 230 6.21 23.64 8.98
N TRP A 231 5.74 22.41 8.77
CA TRP A 231 6.67 21.28 8.60
C TRP A 231 7.32 21.24 7.20
N TRP A 232 6.72 21.84 6.18
CA TRP A 232 7.41 22.18 4.92
C TRP A 232 8.13 23.53 5.09
N LYS A 233 9.21 23.61 5.88
CA LYS A 233 10.11 24.74 5.65
C LYS A 233 10.90 24.43 4.37
N GLU A 234 10.59 25.21 3.33
CA GLU A 234 11.39 25.34 2.13
C GLU A 234 12.83 25.68 2.52
N GLU A 235 13.71 24.69 2.47
CA GLU A 235 15.14 24.92 2.33
C GLU A 235 15.39 25.07 0.82
N GLY A 236 15.13 26.27 0.31
CA GLY A 236 15.10 26.47 -1.15
C GLY A 236 14.83 27.90 -1.60
N ARG A 237 15.36 28.90 -0.88
CA ARG A 237 15.62 30.23 -1.46
C ARG A 237 17.02 30.66 -1.08
N LYS A 238 17.97 30.32 -1.96
CA LYS A 238 19.18 31.09 -2.19
C LYS A 238 19.24 31.36 -3.68
#